data_AF-A0A8X6N2I4-F1
#
_entry.id   AF-A0A8X6N2I4-F1
#
_cell.length_a   1.000
_cell.length_b   1.000
_cell.length_c   1.000
_cell.angle_alpha   90.00
_cell.angle_beta   90.00
_cell.angle_gamma   90.00
#
_symmetry.space_group_name_H-M   'P 1'
#
loop_
_entity.id
_entity.type
_entity.pdbx_description
1 polymer ?
#
loop_
_entity_poly.entity_id
_entity_poly.type
_entity_poly.pdbx_seq_one_letter_code
_entity_poly.pdbx_strand_id
1 'polypeptide(L)'
;MPKQVKLHYLPIKKWLPRKMNPSMDVEDLKKRYCGRLQHSLFLSLLLICVFYGAAFLGLVTLVYPHDIWADPVRIFTLCAVLGCLLVLFLCLLPLERSFAHCSWLVSAVAWLGLLAALVVCSYGGRAQRTPTDNALFVYLAVFVSHTMLALPLLVACVIAVLTALSQVALEAMLANTHTDNLARQVGACALFLTCGTLIGYFHRRMTDVSHDKTFAGTRFFIESRIKLEYEKEQQEQLLLSVIPAYIAAEVKRSIMLKMADACQSAHSHSKQRFHELYVQRHNNVSILYADIVNFTPLSEQLSASDLVKTLNELFGRFDQIAQSMKNEASEKLHKNLSIGIGAWREYRKRRQNNAMTMSRLISDK
;
A
#
# COMPACT_ATOMS: atom_id res chain seq x y z
N MET A 1 15.41 -9.33 29.47
CA MET A 1 13.94 -9.26 29.29
C MET A 1 13.56 -7.82 28.95
N PRO A 2 13.33 -7.45 27.68
CA PRO A 2 12.99 -6.08 27.33
C PRO A 2 11.53 -5.79 27.68
N LYS A 3 11.30 -4.67 28.37
CA LYS A 3 9.98 -4.17 28.78
C LYS A 3 9.18 -3.74 27.54
N GLN A 4 8.00 -4.34 27.39
CA GLN A 4 6.96 -3.94 26.44
C GLN A 4 6.51 -2.50 26.71
N VAL A 5 6.80 -1.59 25.79
CA VAL A 5 6.25 -0.23 25.79
C VAL A 5 4.82 -0.33 25.25
N LYS A 6 3.82 -0.26 26.14
CA LYS A 6 2.41 -0.09 25.75
C LYS A 6 2.25 1.29 25.13
N LEU A 7 2.17 1.37 23.80
CA LEU A 7 1.70 2.56 23.11
C LEU A 7 0.22 2.76 23.45
N HIS A 8 -0.09 3.86 24.13
CA HIS A 8 -1.46 4.28 24.40
C HIS A 8 -2.12 4.71 23.08
N TYR A 9 -3.04 3.89 22.57
CA TYR A 9 -3.82 4.19 21.37
C TYR A 9 -4.81 5.32 21.66
N LEU A 10 -4.53 6.54 21.21
CA LEU A 10 -5.51 7.63 21.13
C LEU A 10 -6.30 7.50 19.81
N PRO A 11 -7.62 7.69 19.79
CA PRO A 11 -8.42 7.53 18.58
C PRO A 11 -8.19 8.70 17.62
N ILE A 12 -7.46 8.43 16.53
CA ILE A 12 -7.09 9.36 15.43
C ILE A 12 -8.30 9.70 14.53
N LYS A 13 -9.55 9.41 14.95
CA LYS A 13 -10.77 9.71 14.18
C LYS A 13 -10.96 11.19 13.84
N LYS A 14 -10.31 12.12 14.55
CA LYS A 14 -10.55 13.56 14.42
C LYS A 14 -9.83 14.23 13.24
N TRP A 15 -8.84 13.56 12.63
CA TRP A 15 -7.90 14.18 11.69
C TRP A 15 -8.02 13.67 10.25
N LEU A 16 -8.90 12.70 9.98
CA LEU A 16 -9.19 12.32 8.59
C LEU A 16 -10.10 13.37 7.93
N PRO A 17 -9.83 13.76 6.66
CA PRO A 17 -10.75 14.59 5.91
C PRO A 17 -12.14 13.94 5.85
N ARG A 18 -13.16 14.72 6.22
CA ARG A 18 -14.58 14.33 6.41
C ARG A 18 -15.27 13.61 5.25
N LYS A 19 -14.62 13.45 4.09
CA LYS A 19 -15.18 12.81 2.88
C LYS A 19 -14.97 11.30 2.80
N MET A 20 -14.05 10.73 3.57
CA MET A 20 -13.85 9.28 3.62
C MET A 20 -14.74 8.71 4.73
N ASN A 21 -15.77 7.94 4.40
CA ASN A 21 -16.46 7.14 5.44
C ASN A 21 -15.50 5.99 5.81
N PRO A 22 -14.74 6.10 6.93
CA PRO A 22 -13.45 5.44 7.06
C PRO A 22 -13.54 3.93 7.30
N SER A 23 -14.74 3.40 7.59
CA SER A 23 -15.02 1.97 7.66
C SER A 23 -15.46 1.38 6.32
N MET A 24 -16.20 2.13 5.50
CA MET A 24 -16.73 1.65 4.22
C MET A 24 -15.64 1.62 3.12
N ASP A 25 -14.77 2.63 3.08
CA ASP A 25 -13.73 2.73 2.05
C ASP A 25 -12.60 1.69 2.23
N VAL A 26 -12.24 1.36 3.47
CA VAL A 26 -11.17 0.39 3.77
C VAL A 26 -11.57 -1.06 3.45
N GLU A 27 -12.83 -1.43 3.67
CA GLU A 27 -13.32 -2.75 3.30
C GLU A 27 -13.36 -2.93 1.78
N ASP A 28 -13.77 -1.90 1.05
CA ASP A 28 -13.77 -1.91 -0.42
C ASP A 28 -12.34 -1.91 -0.99
N LEU A 29 -11.42 -1.17 -0.37
CA LEU A 29 -10.01 -1.20 -0.76
C LEU A 29 -9.40 -2.59 -0.52
N LYS A 30 -9.72 -3.24 0.61
CA LYS A 30 -9.32 -4.62 0.92
C LYS A 30 -9.87 -5.59 -0.12
N LYS A 31 -11.17 -5.51 -0.45
CA LYS A 31 -11.81 -6.34 -1.47
C LYS A 31 -11.13 -6.19 -2.83
N ARG A 32 -10.82 -4.96 -3.26
CA ARG A 32 -10.11 -4.69 -4.53
C ARG A 32 -8.68 -5.23 -4.52
N TYR A 33 -7.95 -5.06 -3.42
CA TYR A 33 -6.59 -5.60 -3.27
C TYR A 33 -6.59 -7.13 -3.35
N CYS A 34 -7.46 -7.80 -2.57
CA CYS A 34 -7.60 -9.25 -2.61
C CYS A 34 -8.04 -9.74 -4.00
N GLY A 35 -8.98 -9.06 -4.67
CA GLY A 35 -9.42 -9.42 -6.01
C GLY A 35 -8.31 -9.33 -7.07
N ARG A 36 -7.50 -8.26 -7.03
CA ARG A 36 -6.33 -8.13 -7.91
C ARG A 36 -5.27 -9.20 -7.65
N LEU A 37 -5.03 -9.53 -6.39
CA LEU A 37 -4.06 -10.55 -6.03
C LEU A 37 -4.53 -11.94 -6.46
N GLN A 38 -5.80 -12.26 -6.23
CA GLN A 38 -6.41 -13.51 -6.70
C GLN A 38 -6.40 -13.62 -8.23
N HIS A 39 -6.65 -12.53 -8.94
CA HIS A 39 -6.55 -12.48 -10.41
C HIS A 39 -5.12 -12.74 -10.89
N SER A 40 -4.12 -12.11 -10.26
CA SER A 40 -2.70 -12.34 -10.58
C SER A 40 -2.25 -13.77 -10.30
N LEU A 41 -2.65 -14.35 -9.15
CA LEU A 41 -2.36 -15.75 -8.80
C LEU A 41 -3.03 -16.71 -9.79
N PHE A 42 -4.28 -16.46 -10.16
CA PHE A 42 -5.01 -17.29 -11.13
C PHE A 42 -4.40 -17.22 -12.54
N LEU A 43 -3.97 -16.03 -13.00
CA LEU A 43 -3.23 -15.89 -14.25
C LEU A 43 -1.90 -16.64 -14.21
N SER A 44 -1.17 -16.58 -13.09
CA SER A 44 0.08 -17.33 -12.92
C SER A 44 -0.16 -18.84 -13.00
N LEU A 45 -1.26 -19.34 -12.43
CA LEU A 45 -1.66 -20.74 -12.55
C LEU A 45 -1.92 -21.14 -14.00
N LEU A 46 -2.75 -20.38 -14.72
CA LEU A 46 -3.07 -20.67 -16.11
C LEU A 46 -1.80 -20.72 -16.97
N LEU A 47 -0.88 -19.77 -16.76
CA LEU A 47 0.39 -19.72 -17.46
C LEU A 47 1.27 -20.94 -17.14
N ILE A 48 1.37 -21.34 -15.87
CA ILE A 48 2.11 -22.54 -15.46
C ILE A 48 1.50 -23.80 -16.09
N CYS A 49 0.18 -23.95 -16.07
CA CYS A 49 -0.51 -25.10 -16.66
C CYS A 49 -0.31 -25.19 -18.17
N VAL A 50 -0.43 -24.07 -18.89
CA VAL A 50 -0.22 -24.00 -20.34
C VAL A 50 1.23 -24.32 -20.68
N PHE A 51 2.20 -23.73 -19.96
CA PHE A 51 3.62 -23.97 -20.21
C PHE A 51 4.00 -25.42 -19.92
N TYR A 52 3.62 -25.96 -18.75
CA TYR A 52 3.93 -27.34 -18.37
C TYR A 52 3.24 -28.35 -19.31
N GLY A 53 1.98 -28.13 -19.66
CA GLY A 53 1.26 -29.02 -20.57
C GLY A 53 1.79 -28.96 -22.00
N ALA A 54 2.18 -27.78 -22.51
CA ALA A 54 2.82 -27.66 -23.82
C ALA A 54 4.20 -28.33 -23.85
N ALA A 55 5.00 -28.18 -22.78
CA ALA A 55 6.28 -28.85 -22.64
C ALA A 55 6.11 -30.38 -22.56
N PHE A 56 5.13 -30.86 -21.79
CA PHE A 56 4.79 -32.28 -21.72
C PHE A 56 4.37 -32.83 -23.08
N LEU A 57 3.48 -32.13 -23.79
CA LEU A 57 3.04 -32.54 -25.12
C LEU A 57 4.21 -32.56 -26.12
N GLY A 58 5.08 -31.54 -26.10
CA GLY A 58 6.27 -31.48 -26.95
C GLY A 58 7.31 -32.57 -26.64
N LEU A 59 7.46 -32.95 -25.36
CA LEU A 59 8.32 -34.05 -24.97
C LEU A 59 7.74 -35.39 -25.46
N VAL A 60 6.44 -35.61 -25.27
CA VAL A 60 5.75 -36.83 -25.74
C VAL A 60 5.87 -36.98 -27.26
N THR A 61 5.70 -35.90 -28.04
CA THR A 61 5.87 -35.97 -29.49
C THR A 61 7.31 -36.20 -29.92
N LEU A 62 8.30 -35.69 -29.18
CA LEU A 62 9.72 -35.90 -29.47
C LEU A 62 10.20 -37.32 -29.15
N VAL A 63 9.80 -37.86 -28.00
CA VAL A 63 10.30 -39.15 -27.49
C VAL A 63 9.53 -40.34 -28.07
N TYR A 64 8.23 -40.18 -28.35
CA TYR A 64 7.36 -41.25 -28.84
C TYR A 64 6.67 -40.90 -30.16
N PRO A 65 7.40 -40.66 -31.26
CA PRO A 65 6.81 -40.23 -32.53
C PRO A 65 5.89 -41.29 -33.18
N HIS A 66 6.13 -42.58 -32.92
CA HIS A 66 5.35 -43.68 -33.51
C HIS A 66 4.07 -44.04 -32.73
N ASP A 67 4.01 -43.79 -31.42
CA ASP A 67 2.84 -44.12 -30.58
C ASP A 67 1.77 -43.00 -30.55
N ILE A 68 2.00 -41.88 -31.23
CA ILE A 68 1.06 -40.74 -31.30
C ILE A 68 -0.32 -41.18 -31.81
N TRP A 69 -0.34 -42.09 -32.79
CA TRP A 69 -1.55 -42.57 -33.44
C TRP A 69 -2.24 -43.72 -32.70
N ALA A 70 -1.62 -44.28 -31.66
CA ALA A 70 -2.20 -45.37 -30.88
C ALA A 70 -3.36 -44.87 -29.97
N ASP A 71 -3.24 -43.66 -29.41
CA ASP A 71 -4.24 -43.06 -28.51
C ASP A 71 -4.65 -41.64 -28.95
N PRO A 72 -5.34 -41.47 -30.10
CA PRO A 72 -5.68 -40.15 -30.63
C PRO A 72 -6.57 -39.34 -29.67
N VAL A 73 -7.40 -40.03 -28.87
CA VAL A 73 -8.28 -39.41 -27.88
C VAL A 73 -7.48 -38.70 -26.77
N ARG A 74 -6.33 -39.26 -26.34
CA ARG A 74 -5.50 -38.68 -25.27
C ARG A 74 -4.85 -37.38 -25.72
N ILE A 75 -4.32 -37.35 -26.94
CA ILE A 75 -3.65 -36.17 -27.47
C ILE A 75 -4.67 -35.08 -27.80
N PHE A 76 -5.79 -35.44 -28.42
CA PHE A 76 -6.84 -34.48 -28.76
C PHE A 76 -7.41 -33.79 -27.53
N THR A 77 -7.72 -34.54 -26.47
CA THR A 77 -8.23 -33.97 -25.21
C THR A 77 -7.21 -33.08 -24.51
N LEU A 78 -5.92 -33.44 -24.49
CA LEU A 78 -4.88 -32.59 -23.92
C LEU A 78 -4.69 -31.29 -24.71
N CYS A 79 -4.67 -31.37 -26.05
CA CYS A 79 -4.63 -30.18 -26.91
C CYS A 79 -5.87 -29.30 -26.71
N ALA A 80 -7.06 -29.89 -26.59
CA ALA A 80 -8.31 -29.16 -26.35
C ALA A 80 -8.28 -28.45 -24.99
N VAL A 81 -7.88 -29.14 -23.91
CA VAL A 81 -7.76 -28.53 -22.58
C VAL A 81 -6.72 -27.41 -22.58
N LEU A 82 -5.55 -27.62 -23.20
CA LEU A 82 -4.53 -26.57 -23.30
C LEU A 82 -5.01 -25.36 -24.08
N GLY A 83 -5.72 -25.58 -25.20
CA GLY A 83 -6.37 -24.53 -25.97
C GLY A 83 -7.40 -23.75 -25.15
N CYS A 84 -8.27 -24.45 -24.40
CA CYS A 84 -9.24 -23.82 -23.52
C CYS A 84 -8.57 -23.00 -22.41
N LEU A 85 -7.52 -23.51 -21.76
CA LEU A 85 -6.78 -22.79 -20.72
C LEU A 85 -6.04 -21.56 -21.29
N LEU A 86 -5.50 -21.65 -22.50
CA LEU A 86 -4.86 -20.53 -23.19
C LEU A 86 -5.88 -19.45 -23.60
N VAL A 87 -7.04 -19.83 -24.11
CA VAL A 87 -8.12 -18.89 -24.42
C VAL A 87 -8.63 -18.21 -23.15
N LEU A 88 -8.80 -18.95 -22.06
CA LEU A 88 -9.15 -18.38 -20.75
C LEU A 88 -8.08 -17.39 -20.28
N PHE A 89 -6.80 -17.73 -20.40
CA PHE A 89 -5.70 -16.82 -20.05
C PHE A 89 -5.77 -15.52 -20.85
N LEU A 90 -5.87 -15.60 -22.17
CA LEU A 90 -5.94 -14.43 -23.05
C LEU A 90 -7.17 -13.55 -22.78
N CYS A 91 -8.33 -14.17 -22.50
CA CYS A 91 -9.57 -13.45 -22.20
C CYS A 91 -9.52 -12.72 -20.84
N LEU A 92 -8.77 -13.26 -19.87
CA LEU A 92 -8.69 -12.72 -18.52
C LEU A 92 -7.60 -11.65 -18.34
N LEU A 93 -6.63 -11.55 -19.26
CA LEU A 93 -5.62 -10.48 -19.28
C LEU A 93 -6.24 -9.07 -19.25
N PRO A 94 -7.19 -8.70 -20.15
CA PRO A 94 -7.79 -7.37 -20.15
C PRO A 94 -8.87 -7.16 -19.07
N LEU A 95 -9.32 -8.23 -18.40
CA LEU A 95 -10.56 -8.23 -17.61
C LEU A 95 -10.30 -8.28 -16.08
N GLU A 96 -9.33 -7.51 -15.59
CA GLU A 96 -9.00 -7.44 -14.15
C GLU A 96 -10.21 -7.05 -13.29
N ARG A 97 -11.08 -6.16 -13.80
CA ARG A 97 -12.19 -5.60 -13.03
C ARG A 97 -13.41 -6.52 -12.93
N SER A 98 -13.70 -7.29 -13.98
CA SER A 98 -14.88 -8.17 -13.99
C SER A 98 -14.60 -9.57 -13.44
N PHE A 99 -13.32 -9.93 -13.27
CA PHE A 99 -12.92 -11.22 -12.69
C PHE A 99 -13.56 -11.50 -11.33
N ALA A 100 -13.72 -10.48 -10.48
CA ALA A 100 -14.31 -10.67 -9.15
C ALA A 100 -15.78 -11.17 -9.20
N HIS A 101 -16.53 -10.85 -10.26
CA HIS A 101 -17.92 -11.28 -10.42
C HIS A 101 -18.01 -12.68 -11.06
N CYS A 102 -17.09 -13.00 -11.96
CA CYS A 102 -17.08 -14.27 -12.71
C CYS A 102 -16.09 -15.31 -12.16
N SER A 103 -15.43 -15.05 -11.03
CA SER A 103 -14.34 -15.88 -10.49
C SER A 103 -14.78 -17.33 -10.25
N TRP A 104 -16.02 -17.54 -9.83
CA TRP A 104 -16.57 -18.88 -9.59
C TRP A 104 -16.69 -19.71 -10.89
N LEU A 105 -17.25 -19.13 -11.97
CA LEU A 105 -17.39 -19.80 -13.27
C LEU A 105 -16.02 -20.09 -13.87
N VAL A 106 -15.16 -19.09 -13.88
CA VAL A 106 -13.81 -19.20 -14.45
C VAL A 106 -12.98 -20.24 -13.71
N SER A 107 -13.07 -20.27 -12.37
CA SER A 107 -12.43 -21.29 -11.54
C SER A 107 -13.01 -22.69 -11.77
N ALA A 108 -14.34 -22.81 -11.96
CA ALA A 108 -14.99 -24.08 -12.25
C ALA A 108 -14.58 -24.65 -13.61
N VAL A 109 -14.51 -23.81 -14.65
CA VAL A 109 -14.05 -24.23 -15.99
C VAL A 109 -12.58 -24.66 -15.94
N ALA A 110 -11.71 -23.88 -15.27
CA ALA A 110 -10.31 -24.25 -15.12
C ALA A 110 -10.13 -25.56 -14.33
N TRP A 111 -10.93 -25.75 -13.27
CA TRP A 111 -10.94 -26.99 -12.49
C TRP A 111 -11.40 -28.21 -13.31
N LEU A 112 -12.50 -28.08 -14.06
CA LEU A 112 -12.99 -29.15 -14.95
C LEU A 112 -11.95 -29.50 -16.02
N GLY A 113 -11.29 -28.50 -16.60
CA GLY A 113 -10.20 -28.72 -17.56
C GLY A 113 -9.02 -29.47 -16.95
N LEU A 114 -8.58 -29.06 -15.76
CA LEU A 114 -7.53 -29.74 -15.00
C LEU A 114 -7.91 -31.18 -14.65
N LEU A 115 -9.16 -31.43 -14.24
CA LEU A 115 -9.66 -32.77 -13.92
C LEU A 115 -9.72 -33.66 -15.17
N ALA A 116 -10.19 -33.13 -16.30
CA ALA A 116 -10.20 -33.84 -17.57
C ALA A 116 -8.79 -34.21 -18.03
N ALA A 117 -7.85 -33.27 -18.00
CA ALA A 117 -6.45 -33.55 -18.32
C ALA A 117 -5.84 -34.60 -17.37
N LEU A 118 -6.14 -34.51 -16.07
CA LEU A 118 -5.69 -35.47 -15.07
C LEU A 118 -6.20 -36.87 -15.38
N VAL A 119 -7.51 -37.05 -15.61
CA VAL A 119 -8.14 -38.35 -15.92
C VAL A 119 -7.58 -38.93 -17.22
N VAL A 120 -7.40 -38.11 -18.26
CA VAL A 120 -6.91 -38.61 -19.55
C VAL A 120 -5.42 -38.98 -19.48
N CYS A 121 -4.59 -38.22 -18.76
CA CYS A 121 -3.17 -38.57 -18.53
C CYS A 121 -2.99 -39.81 -17.66
N SER A 122 -3.85 -40.00 -16.66
CA SER A 122 -3.76 -41.11 -15.69
C SER A 122 -4.30 -42.42 -16.25
N TYR A 123 -5.40 -42.39 -17.00
CA TYR A 123 -6.13 -43.61 -17.41
C TYR A 123 -6.11 -43.91 -18.92
N GLY A 124 -5.72 -42.94 -19.77
CA GLY A 124 -5.70 -43.09 -21.22
C GLY A 124 -4.56 -43.99 -21.74
N GLY A 125 -4.91 -45.09 -22.40
CA GLY A 125 -3.98 -45.89 -23.21
C GLY A 125 -3.08 -46.89 -22.47
N ARG A 126 -3.17 -46.97 -21.12
CA ARG A 126 -2.32 -47.86 -20.32
C ARG A 126 -2.95 -49.23 -20.11
N ALA A 127 -2.30 -50.29 -20.61
CA ALA A 127 -2.75 -51.68 -20.45
C ALA A 127 -2.47 -52.27 -19.05
N GLN A 128 -1.41 -51.81 -18.37
CA GLN A 128 -1.07 -52.18 -17.00
C GLN A 128 -1.13 -50.93 -16.11
N ARG A 129 -1.79 -51.02 -14.96
CA ARG A 129 -2.09 -49.87 -14.08
C ARG A 129 -1.75 -50.21 -12.64
N THR A 130 -0.74 -49.57 -12.07
CA THR A 130 -0.50 -49.64 -10.64
C THR A 130 -1.18 -48.47 -9.92
N PRO A 131 -1.70 -48.66 -8.70
CA PRO A 131 -2.42 -47.61 -7.97
C PRO A 131 -1.53 -46.46 -7.50
N THR A 132 -0.20 -46.55 -7.64
CA THR A 132 0.75 -45.52 -7.18
C THR A 132 1.24 -44.57 -8.28
N ASP A 133 1.05 -44.91 -9.55
CA ASP A 133 1.67 -44.17 -10.67
C ASP A 133 1.17 -42.72 -10.80
N ASN A 134 -0.06 -42.44 -10.37
CA ASN A 134 -0.71 -41.14 -10.57
C ASN A 134 -0.70 -40.26 -9.31
N ALA A 135 -0.23 -40.77 -8.17
CA ALA A 135 -0.35 -40.12 -6.86
C ALA A 135 0.25 -38.70 -6.84
N LEU A 136 1.38 -38.48 -7.52
CA LEU A 136 2.03 -37.17 -7.58
C LEU A 136 1.23 -36.14 -8.40
N PHE A 137 0.65 -36.55 -9.53
CA PHE A 137 -0.17 -35.66 -10.36
C PHE A 137 -1.47 -35.28 -9.67
N VAL A 138 -2.10 -36.25 -8.99
CA VAL A 138 -3.32 -36.01 -8.19
C VAL A 138 -2.99 -35.09 -7.01
N TYR A 139 -1.87 -35.31 -6.31
CA TYR A 139 -1.41 -34.43 -5.24
C TYR A 139 -1.20 -32.99 -5.71
N LEU A 140 -0.52 -32.79 -6.85
CA LEU A 140 -0.29 -31.47 -7.42
C LEU A 140 -1.63 -30.79 -7.80
N ALA A 141 -2.57 -31.53 -8.37
CA ALA A 141 -3.89 -31.00 -8.71
C ALA A 141 -4.70 -30.58 -7.47
N VAL A 142 -4.67 -31.40 -6.40
CA VAL A 142 -5.26 -31.06 -5.10
C VAL A 142 -4.60 -29.82 -4.49
N PHE A 143 -3.26 -29.76 -4.49
CA PHE A 143 -2.51 -28.62 -3.96
C PHE A 143 -2.82 -27.32 -4.72
N VAL A 144 -2.82 -27.37 -6.06
CA VAL A 144 -3.18 -26.25 -6.94
C VAL A 144 -4.61 -25.75 -6.70
N SER A 145 -5.56 -26.68 -6.50
CA SER A 145 -6.95 -26.32 -6.23
C SER A 145 -7.10 -25.55 -4.90
N HIS A 146 -6.23 -25.82 -3.93
CA HIS A 146 -6.16 -25.07 -2.68
C HIS A 146 -5.40 -23.74 -2.82
N THR A 147 -4.28 -23.67 -3.52
CA THR A 147 -3.40 -22.49 -3.45
C THR A 147 -3.74 -21.40 -4.46
N MET A 148 -4.07 -21.75 -5.70
CA MET A 148 -4.12 -20.79 -6.81
C MET A 148 -5.52 -20.56 -7.39
N LEU A 149 -6.50 -21.39 -7.01
CA LEU A 149 -7.87 -21.23 -7.49
C LEU A 149 -8.56 -20.05 -6.78
N ALA A 150 -9.27 -19.21 -7.54
CA ALA A 150 -9.87 -17.96 -7.06
C ALA A 150 -11.24 -18.19 -6.40
N LEU A 151 -11.28 -19.08 -5.40
CA LEU A 151 -12.49 -19.50 -4.69
C LEU A 151 -12.42 -19.19 -3.19
N PRO A 152 -13.56 -19.05 -2.50
CA PRO A 152 -13.57 -18.99 -1.04
C PRO A 152 -13.03 -20.29 -0.45
N LEU A 153 -12.43 -20.21 0.75
CA LEU A 153 -11.75 -21.33 1.41
C LEU A 153 -12.61 -22.60 1.46
N LEU A 154 -13.89 -22.48 1.84
CA LEU A 154 -14.79 -23.61 1.96
C LEU A 154 -15.01 -24.33 0.62
N VAL A 155 -15.25 -23.58 -0.46
CA VAL A 155 -15.48 -24.15 -1.78
C VAL A 155 -14.19 -24.79 -2.31
N ALA A 156 -13.03 -24.16 -2.10
CA ALA A 156 -11.74 -24.75 -2.46
C ALA A 156 -11.49 -26.08 -1.73
N CYS A 157 -11.83 -26.17 -0.44
CA CYS A 157 -11.72 -27.42 0.32
C CYS A 157 -12.66 -28.50 -0.21
N VAL A 158 -13.92 -28.15 -0.50
CA VAL A 158 -14.88 -29.11 -1.05
C VAL A 158 -14.40 -29.64 -2.39
N ILE A 159 -13.94 -28.77 -3.30
CA ILE A 159 -13.41 -29.17 -4.60
C ILE A 159 -12.18 -30.08 -4.45
N ALA A 160 -11.24 -29.74 -3.57
CA ALA A 160 -10.05 -30.54 -3.32
C ALA A 160 -10.35 -31.92 -2.72
N VAL A 161 -11.33 -32.01 -1.82
CA VAL A 161 -11.77 -33.29 -1.25
C VAL A 161 -12.51 -34.11 -2.30
N LEU A 162 -13.36 -33.49 -3.12
CA LEU A 162 -14.04 -34.17 -4.22
C LEU A 162 -13.05 -34.70 -5.26
N THR A 163 -12.01 -33.94 -5.62
CA THR A 163 -10.94 -34.44 -6.50
C THR A 163 -10.16 -35.59 -5.88
N ALA A 164 -9.78 -35.50 -4.61
CA ALA A 164 -9.10 -36.60 -3.93
C ALA A 164 -9.97 -37.88 -3.89
N LEU A 165 -11.23 -37.77 -3.48
CA LEU A 165 -12.15 -38.90 -3.38
C LEU A 165 -12.46 -39.54 -4.74
N SER A 166 -12.71 -38.71 -5.76
CA SER A 166 -12.96 -39.20 -7.12
C SER A 166 -11.76 -39.95 -7.69
N GLN A 167 -10.54 -39.47 -7.46
CA GLN A 167 -9.34 -40.14 -7.94
C GLN A 167 -9.06 -41.44 -7.18
N VAL A 168 -9.21 -41.45 -5.85
CA VAL A 168 -9.08 -42.68 -5.05
C VAL A 168 -10.11 -43.74 -5.48
N ALA A 169 -11.36 -43.31 -5.75
CA ALA A 169 -12.40 -44.20 -6.24
C ALA A 169 -12.08 -44.74 -7.64
N LEU A 170 -11.61 -43.90 -8.56
CA LEU A 170 -11.22 -44.31 -9.91
C LEU A 170 -10.02 -45.28 -9.87
N GLU A 171 -9.01 -45.01 -9.04
CA GLU A 171 -7.86 -45.90 -8.83
C GLU A 171 -8.30 -47.26 -8.28
N ALA A 172 -9.23 -47.29 -7.31
CA ALA A 172 -9.74 -48.53 -6.74
C ALA A 172 -10.56 -49.37 -7.74
N MET A 173 -11.31 -48.72 -8.64
CA MET A 173 -12.16 -49.40 -9.64
C MET A 173 -11.39 -49.88 -10.88
N LEU A 174 -10.31 -49.21 -11.26
CA LEU A 174 -9.55 -49.47 -12.48
C LEU A 174 -8.24 -50.25 -12.25
N ALA A 175 -7.93 -50.60 -11.00
CA ALA A 175 -6.75 -51.40 -10.66
C ALA A 175 -6.85 -52.81 -11.23
N ASN A 176 -5.89 -53.19 -12.09
CA ASN A 176 -5.91 -54.47 -12.80
C ASN A 176 -4.65 -55.33 -12.53
N THR A 177 -3.66 -54.79 -11.81
CA THR A 177 -2.41 -55.49 -11.48
C THR A 177 -2.10 -55.40 -9.98
N HIS A 178 -1.48 -56.45 -9.40
CA HIS A 178 -1.16 -56.56 -7.96
C HIS A 178 -2.34 -56.41 -6.98
N THR A 179 -3.43 -57.16 -7.19
CA THR A 179 -4.66 -57.10 -6.37
C THR A 179 -4.49 -57.58 -4.92
N ASP A 180 -3.45 -58.36 -4.61
CA ASP A 180 -3.25 -58.97 -3.28
C ASP A 180 -3.03 -57.96 -2.16
N ASN A 181 -2.53 -56.75 -2.48
CA ASN A 181 -2.29 -55.67 -1.52
C ASN A 181 -3.07 -54.39 -1.85
N LEU A 182 -4.13 -54.47 -2.66
CA LEU A 182 -4.88 -53.32 -3.15
C LEU A 182 -5.38 -52.42 -2.00
N ALA A 183 -5.94 -53.01 -0.95
CA ALA A 183 -6.44 -52.27 0.20
C ALA A 183 -5.35 -51.46 0.93
N ARG A 184 -4.13 -52.02 1.03
CA ARG A 184 -2.98 -51.33 1.65
C ARG A 184 -2.48 -50.18 0.76
N GLN A 185 -2.43 -50.38 -0.56
CA GLN A 185 -1.98 -49.36 -1.51
C GLN A 185 -2.97 -48.19 -1.62
N VAL A 186 -4.27 -48.48 -1.77
CA VAL A 186 -5.33 -47.46 -1.76
C VAL A 186 -5.36 -46.72 -0.43
N GLY A 187 -5.17 -47.43 0.69
CA GLY A 187 -5.03 -46.81 2.01
C GLY A 187 -3.84 -45.85 2.08
N ALA A 188 -2.68 -46.23 1.53
CA ALA A 188 -1.51 -45.35 1.46
C ALA A 188 -1.74 -44.12 0.57
N CYS A 189 -2.37 -44.28 -0.60
CA CYS A 189 -2.74 -43.16 -1.50
C CYS A 189 -3.75 -42.22 -0.84
N ALA A 190 -4.76 -42.76 -0.17
CA ALA A 190 -5.73 -41.96 0.58
C ALA A 190 -5.04 -41.16 1.70
N LEU A 191 -4.16 -41.80 2.48
CA LEU A 191 -3.36 -41.11 3.51
C LEU A 191 -2.48 -40.01 2.91
N PHE A 192 -1.81 -40.27 1.79
CA PHE A 192 -0.99 -39.28 1.10
C PHE A 192 -1.81 -38.07 0.63
N LEU A 193 -2.99 -38.29 0.05
CA LEU A 193 -3.87 -37.20 -0.40
C LEU A 193 -4.53 -36.46 0.76
N THR A 194 -4.84 -37.12 1.87
CA THR A 194 -5.29 -36.43 3.09
C THR A 194 -4.20 -35.51 3.66
N CYS A 195 -2.93 -35.92 3.60
CA CYS A 195 -1.81 -35.05 3.94
C CYS A 195 -1.73 -33.85 2.99
N GLY A 196 -1.87 -34.07 1.67
CA GLY A 196 -1.87 -32.99 0.68
C GLY A 196 -3.00 -31.98 0.84
N THR A 197 -4.22 -32.44 1.14
CA THR A 197 -5.36 -31.54 1.44
C THR A 197 -5.12 -30.74 2.72
N LEU A 198 -4.54 -31.35 3.77
CA LEU A 198 -4.20 -30.65 5.00
C LEU A 198 -3.12 -29.57 4.78
N ILE A 199 -2.06 -29.89 4.03
CA ILE A 199 -1.00 -28.95 3.66
C ILE A 199 -1.59 -27.80 2.83
N GLY A 200 -2.44 -28.11 1.85
CA GLY A 200 -3.12 -27.11 1.02
C GLY A 200 -4.03 -26.18 1.85
N TYR A 201 -4.81 -26.74 2.77
CA TYR A 201 -5.63 -25.98 3.72
C TYR A 201 -4.77 -25.06 4.61
N PHE A 202 -3.72 -25.60 5.20
CA PHE A 202 -2.84 -24.85 6.10
C PHE A 202 -2.12 -23.72 5.34
N HIS A 203 -1.63 -24.00 4.14
CA HIS A 203 -1.02 -22.99 3.27
C HIS A 203 -2.02 -21.86 2.98
N ARG A 204 -3.26 -22.18 2.58
CA ARG A 204 -4.28 -21.14 2.33
C ARG A 204 -4.58 -20.30 3.56
N ARG A 205 -4.73 -20.94 4.73
CA ARG A 205 -4.94 -20.25 6.00
C ARG A 205 -3.79 -19.31 6.33
N MET A 206 -2.55 -19.76 6.14
CA MET A 206 -1.37 -18.93 6.38
C MET A 206 -1.35 -17.72 5.43
N THR A 207 -1.64 -17.94 4.14
CA THR A 207 -1.70 -16.90 3.12
C THR A 207 -2.77 -15.85 3.43
N ASP A 208 -3.98 -16.26 3.79
CA ASP A 208 -5.07 -15.35 4.18
C ASP A 208 -4.68 -14.48 5.39
N VAL A 209 -4.11 -15.11 6.44
CA VAL A 209 -3.64 -14.38 7.63
C VAL A 209 -2.48 -13.44 7.28
N SER A 210 -1.58 -13.85 6.39
CA SER A 210 -0.49 -13.00 5.91
C SER A 210 -1.03 -11.78 5.17
N HIS A 211 -2.05 -11.95 4.32
CA HIS A 211 -2.69 -10.85 3.59
C HIS A 211 -3.39 -9.85 4.52
N ASP A 212 -4.05 -10.34 5.56
CA ASP A 212 -4.68 -9.49 6.55
C ASP A 212 -3.64 -8.66 7.32
N LYS A 213 -2.52 -9.29 7.69
CA LYS A 213 -1.40 -8.61 8.35
C LYS A 213 -0.72 -7.59 7.45
N THR A 214 -0.45 -7.93 6.19
CA THR A 214 0.20 -6.98 5.25
C THR A 214 -0.70 -5.79 4.97
N PHE A 215 -1.99 -6.02 4.73
CA PHE A 215 -2.94 -4.92 4.50
C PHE A 215 -3.06 -4.00 5.72
N ALA A 216 -3.17 -4.56 6.92
CA ALA A 216 -3.20 -3.78 8.16
C ALA A 216 -1.91 -2.98 8.37
N GLY A 217 -0.74 -3.58 8.11
CA GLY A 217 0.56 -2.92 8.18
C GLY A 217 0.71 -1.78 7.17
N THR A 218 0.34 -2.00 5.91
CA THR A 218 0.36 -0.97 4.87
C THR A 218 -0.55 0.20 5.21
N ARG A 219 -1.77 -0.08 5.71
CA ARG A 219 -2.69 0.96 6.17
C ARG A 219 -2.08 1.80 7.29
N PHE A 220 -1.53 1.16 8.32
CA PHE A 220 -0.91 1.85 9.45
C PHE A 220 0.24 2.77 9.00
N PHE A 221 1.05 2.29 8.05
CA PHE A 221 2.14 3.09 7.49
C PHE A 221 1.65 4.31 6.71
N ILE A 222 0.63 4.14 5.85
CA ILE A 222 0.05 5.26 5.08
C ILE A 222 -0.55 6.31 6.02
N GLU A 223 -1.31 5.87 7.04
CA GLU A 223 -1.90 6.78 8.02
C GLU A 223 -0.83 7.57 8.78
N SER A 224 0.24 6.88 9.22
CA SER A 224 1.37 7.51 9.88
C SER A 224 2.12 8.50 8.98
N ARG A 225 2.26 8.19 7.68
CA ARG A 225 2.89 9.07 6.70
C ARG A 225 2.08 10.34 6.47
N ILE A 226 0.76 10.24 6.31
CA ILE A 226 -0.13 11.40 6.16
C ILE A 226 -0.04 12.30 7.39
N LYS A 227 -0.09 11.71 8.59
CA LYS A 227 0.05 12.47 9.84
C LYS A 227 1.39 13.21 9.92
N LEU A 228 2.47 12.53 9.56
CA LEU A 228 3.81 13.12 9.56
C LEU A 228 3.94 14.28 8.58
N GLU A 229 3.41 14.15 7.36
CA GLU A 229 3.42 15.24 6.37
C GLU A 229 2.59 16.44 6.84
N TYR A 230 1.44 16.20 7.48
CA TYR A 230 0.62 17.28 8.05
C TYR A 230 1.36 18.05 9.16
N GLU A 231 1.96 17.34 10.12
CA GLU A 231 2.74 17.98 11.19
C GLU A 231 3.95 18.74 10.62
N LYS A 232 4.59 18.20 9.59
CA LYS A 232 5.69 18.86 8.86
C LYS A 232 5.24 20.13 8.16
N GLU A 233 4.12 20.12 7.44
CA GLU A 233 3.55 21.32 6.80
C GLU A 233 3.22 22.41 7.83
N GLN A 234 2.60 22.05 8.96
CA GLN A 234 2.35 23.00 10.04
C GLN A 234 3.65 23.59 10.61
N GLN A 235 4.67 22.76 10.82
CA GLN A 235 5.97 23.23 11.28
C GLN A 235 6.62 24.19 10.27
N GLU A 236 6.54 23.91 8.96
CA GLU A 236 7.06 24.80 7.91
C GLU A 236 6.31 26.12 7.83
N GLN A 237 4.97 26.10 7.94
CA GLN A 237 4.16 27.30 7.98
C GLN A 237 4.48 28.17 9.20
N LEU A 238 4.63 27.55 10.38
CA LEU A 238 5.03 28.26 11.60
C LEU A 238 6.43 28.88 11.46
N LEU A 239 7.39 28.15 10.92
CA LEU A 239 8.76 28.63 10.69
C LEU A 239 8.77 29.87 9.76
N LEU A 240 8.04 29.80 8.64
CA LEU A 240 7.95 30.87 7.65
C LEU A 240 7.13 32.08 8.12
N SER A 241 6.26 31.90 9.13
CA SER A 241 5.49 33.00 9.73
C SER A 241 6.31 33.93 10.62
N VAL A 242 7.46 33.46 11.14
CA VAL A 242 8.33 34.19 12.07
C VAL A 242 9.66 34.59 11.43
N ILE A 243 10.14 33.82 10.45
CA ILE A 243 11.46 34.00 9.83
C ILE A 243 11.29 34.14 8.30
N PRO A 244 11.88 35.17 7.65
CA PRO A 244 11.88 35.28 6.20
C PRO A 244 12.41 34.02 5.51
N ALA A 245 11.78 33.60 4.41
CA ALA A 245 12.03 32.30 3.75
C ALA A 245 13.52 32.02 3.44
N TYR A 246 14.29 33.06 3.11
CA TYR A 246 15.73 32.92 2.81
C TYR A 246 16.59 32.66 4.06
N ILE A 247 16.16 33.09 5.25
CA ILE A 247 16.82 32.77 6.53
C ILE A 247 16.33 31.41 7.05
N ALA A 248 15.05 31.11 6.87
CA ALA A 248 14.45 29.85 7.30
C ALA A 248 15.11 28.62 6.64
N ALA A 249 15.48 28.71 5.36
CA ALA A 249 16.20 27.64 4.67
C ALA A 249 17.60 27.38 5.25
N GLU A 250 18.34 28.45 5.60
CA GLU A 250 19.67 28.36 6.18
C GLU A 250 19.63 27.81 7.62
N VAL A 251 18.68 28.28 8.42
CA VAL A 251 18.45 27.78 9.79
C VAL A 251 18.00 26.32 9.79
N LYS A 252 17.13 25.91 8.86
CA LYS A 252 16.74 24.50 8.68
C LYS A 252 17.94 23.63 8.33
N ARG A 253 18.82 24.11 7.45
CA ARG A 253 20.05 23.41 7.05
C ARG A 253 21.02 23.28 8.23
N SER A 254 21.25 24.34 9.00
CA SER A 254 22.17 24.31 10.15
C SER A 254 21.68 23.39 11.27
N ILE A 255 20.38 23.38 11.57
CA ILE A 255 19.78 22.45 12.53
C ILE A 255 19.94 21.00 12.05
N MET A 256 19.67 20.74 10.77
CA MET A 256 19.78 19.39 10.19
C MET A 256 21.21 18.86 10.18
N LEU A 257 22.20 19.71 9.89
CA LEU A 257 23.62 19.35 9.99
C LEU A 257 24.01 19.02 11.44
N LYS A 258 23.62 19.85 12.41
CA LYS A 258 23.88 19.58 13.84
C LYS A 258 23.20 18.30 14.33
N MET A 259 22.01 17.99 13.83
CA MET A 259 21.33 16.72 14.13
C MET A 259 22.03 15.52 13.50
N ALA A 260 22.55 15.65 12.28
CA ALA A 260 23.34 14.60 11.62
C ALA A 260 24.66 14.32 12.37
N ASP A 261 25.35 15.37 12.83
CA ASP A 261 26.59 15.28 13.60
C ASP A 261 26.35 14.65 14.99
N ALA A 262 25.21 14.95 15.63
CA ALA A 262 24.82 14.35 16.90
C ALA A 262 24.50 12.85 16.80
N CYS A 263 23.98 12.38 15.66
CA CYS A 263 23.77 10.95 15.42
C CYS A 263 25.07 10.16 15.17
N GLN A 264 26.13 10.83 14.70
CA GLN A 264 27.43 10.20 14.41
C GLN A 264 28.37 10.18 15.63
N SER A 265 28.15 11.06 16.61
CA SER A 265 28.96 11.15 17.81
C SER A 265 28.19 10.64 19.03
N ALA A 266 28.36 9.36 19.36
CA ALA A 266 27.78 8.72 20.55
C ALA A 266 28.27 9.30 21.90
N HIS A 267 28.99 10.43 21.89
CA HIS A 267 29.62 11.03 23.06
C HIS A 267 29.69 12.55 23.03
N SER A 268 28.59 13.24 22.66
CA SER A 268 28.47 14.68 22.95
C SER A 268 27.08 15.04 23.43
N HIS A 269 26.79 14.71 24.69
CA HIS A 269 25.76 15.41 25.45
C HIS A 269 26.24 16.82 25.83
N SER A 270 26.58 17.65 24.84
CA SER A 270 26.72 19.08 25.09
C SER A 270 25.33 19.72 24.98
N LYS A 271 24.83 20.13 26.14
CA LYS A 271 23.58 20.86 26.35
C LYS A 271 23.70 22.25 25.72
N GLN A 272 23.79 22.32 24.39
CA GLN A 272 23.97 23.58 23.66
C GLN A 272 22.62 24.31 23.64
N ARG A 273 22.46 25.22 24.60
CA ARG A 273 21.38 26.21 24.60
C ARG A 273 21.39 26.95 23.25
N PHE A 274 20.22 27.07 22.65
CA PHE A 274 19.89 27.89 21.49
C PHE A 274 20.30 29.36 21.70
N HIS A 275 21.58 29.70 21.55
CA HIS A 275 22.06 31.09 21.47
C HIS A 275 22.92 31.26 20.22
N GLU A 276 22.42 30.80 19.07
CA GLU A 276 23.06 31.07 17.79
C GLU A 276 22.43 32.32 17.20
N LEU A 277 23.06 33.46 17.43
CA LEU A 277 22.62 34.76 16.90
C LEU A 277 23.03 34.84 15.43
N TYR A 278 22.05 34.85 14.52
CA TYR A 278 22.31 34.98 13.09
C TYR A 278 22.30 36.45 12.66
N VAL A 279 23.49 37.03 12.45
CA VAL A 279 23.66 38.43 12.01
C VAL A 279 24.31 38.46 10.63
N GLN A 280 23.65 39.11 9.66
CA GLN A 280 24.21 39.34 8.33
C GLN A 280 24.39 40.82 8.06
N ARG A 281 25.57 41.22 7.57
CA ARG A 281 25.82 42.57 7.08
C ARG A 281 25.31 42.69 5.64
N HIS A 282 24.43 43.66 5.40
CA HIS A 282 23.96 44.00 4.06
C HIS A 282 24.52 45.37 3.67
N ASN A 283 25.25 45.42 2.55
CA ASN A 283 25.69 46.67 1.94
C ASN A 283 24.66 47.12 0.89
N ASN A 284 24.56 48.42 0.64
CA ASN A 284 23.65 49.02 -0.36
C ASN A 284 22.17 48.73 -0.08
N VAL A 285 21.72 49.01 1.15
CA VAL A 285 20.31 48.97 1.56
C VAL A 285 19.81 50.38 1.85
N SER A 286 18.54 50.63 1.54
CA SER A 286 17.84 51.86 1.93
C SER A 286 16.86 51.55 3.06
N ILE A 287 16.86 52.37 4.10
CA ILE A 287 15.97 52.23 5.26
C ILE A 287 14.91 53.32 5.20
N LEU A 288 13.63 52.93 5.20
CA LEU A 288 12.50 53.85 5.27
C LEU A 288 11.94 53.86 6.68
N TYR A 289 11.90 55.03 7.30
CA TYR A 289 11.21 55.25 8.57
C TYR A 289 9.85 55.88 8.30
N ALA A 290 8.82 55.38 8.97
CA ALA A 290 7.48 55.94 8.93
C ALA A 290 6.90 55.88 10.34
N ASP A 291 6.28 56.98 10.78
CA ASP A 291 5.56 57.03 12.05
C ASP A 291 4.16 57.61 11.86
N ILE A 292 3.28 57.24 12.77
CA ILE A 292 1.90 57.75 12.77
C ILE A 292 1.93 59.08 13.52
N VAL A 293 1.82 60.16 12.77
CA VAL A 293 1.72 61.51 13.35
C VAL A 293 0.46 61.58 14.21
N ASN A 294 0.57 62.19 15.39
CA ASN A 294 -0.55 62.36 16.34
C ASN A 294 -1.19 61.03 16.80
N PHE A 295 -0.39 59.97 16.94
CA PHE A 295 -0.90 58.68 17.45
C PHE A 295 -1.47 58.78 18.87
N THR A 296 -0.81 59.50 19.78
CA THR A 296 -1.23 59.66 21.18
C THR A 296 -2.63 60.25 21.32
N PRO A 297 -2.96 61.43 20.74
CA PRO A 297 -4.31 61.99 20.85
C PRO A 297 -5.37 61.14 20.14
N LEU A 298 -5.01 60.43 19.05
CA LEU A 298 -5.91 59.50 18.37
C LEU A 298 -6.25 58.28 19.26
N SER A 299 -5.26 57.78 20.01
CA SER A 299 -5.44 56.63 20.90
C SER A 299 -6.26 56.96 22.15
N GLU A 300 -6.29 58.23 22.58
CA GLU A 300 -7.12 58.70 23.70
C GLU A 300 -8.59 58.86 23.32
N GLN A 301 -8.89 59.11 22.04
CA GLN A 301 -10.25 59.32 21.53
C GLN A 301 -10.95 58.01 21.10
N LEU A 302 -10.21 56.92 20.97
CA LEU A 302 -10.71 55.63 20.46
C LEU A 302 -10.83 54.60 21.57
N SER A 303 -11.85 53.75 21.48
CA SER A 303 -11.95 52.56 22.33
C SER A 303 -10.82 51.57 22.02
N ALA A 304 -10.46 50.76 23.01
CA ALA A 304 -9.49 49.67 22.90
C ALA A 304 -9.69 48.80 21.63
N SER A 305 -10.92 48.40 21.35
CA SER A 305 -11.26 47.57 20.19
C SER A 305 -11.15 48.34 18.87
N ASP A 306 -11.59 49.59 18.85
CA ASP A 306 -11.59 50.41 17.64
C ASP A 306 -10.17 50.82 17.25
N LEU A 307 -9.31 51.12 18.23
CA LEU A 307 -7.89 51.38 17.99
C LEU A 307 -7.19 50.17 17.35
N VAL A 308 -7.44 48.97 17.87
CA VAL A 308 -6.88 47.72 17.32
C VAL A 308 -7.39 47.48 15.91
N LYS A 309 -8.68 47.73 15.64
CA LYS A 309 -9.29 47.57 14.32
C LYS A 309 -8.71 48.54 13.30
N THR A 310 -8.60 49.82 13.64
CA THR A 310 -8.01 50.87 12.79
C THR A 310 -6.54 50.59 12.50
N LEU A 311 -5.75 50.18 13.51
CA LEU A 311 -4.36 49.76 13.31
C LEU A 311 -4.25 48.53 12.40
N ASN A 312 -5.14 47.54 12.56
CA ASN A 312 -5.10 46.33 11.76
C ASN A 312 -5.43 46.60 10.29
N GLU A 313 -6.33 47.54 10.01
CA GLU A 313 -6.65 48.01 8.66
C GLU A 313 -5.49 48.79 8.04
N LEU A 314 -4.92 49.76 8.77
CA LEU A 314 -3.78 50.55 8.33
C LEU A 314 -2.59 49.65 7.96
N PHE A 315 -2.21 48.75 8.88
CA PHE A 315 -1.15 47.80 8.63
C PHE A 315 -1.54 46.79 7.53
N GLY A 316 -2.81 46.39 7.43
CA GLY A 316 -3.30 45.56 6.32
C GLY A 316 -3.06 46.20 4.95
N ARG A 317 -3.31 47.50 4.80
CA ARG A 317 -3.04 48.24 3.56
C ARG A 317 -1.54 48.35 3.26
N PHE A 318 -0.73 48.61 4.27
CA PHE A 318 0.73 48.60 4.12
C PHE A 318 1.27 47.23 3.67
N ASP A 319 0.75 46.14 4.21
CA ASP A 319 1.12 44.78 3.78
C ASP A 319 0.79 44.53 2.30
N GLN A 320 -0.36 45.00 1.83
CA GLN A 320 -0.77 44.87 0.43
C GLN A 320 0.17 45.65 -0.50
N ILE A 321 0.49 46.90 -0.15
CA ILE A 321 1.42 47.75 -0.92
C ILE A 321 2.84 47.16 -0.91
N ALA A 322 3.29 46.64 0.23
CA ALA A 322 4.57 45.96 0.36
C ALA A 322 4.64 44.71 -0.56
N GLN A 323 3.57 43.92 -0.59
CA GLN A 323 3.48 42.72 -1.40
C GLN A 323 3.40 43.05 -2.90
N SER A 324 2.69 44.10 -3.31
CA SER A 324 2.60 44.52 -4.72
C SER A 324 3.94 45.03 -5.24
N MET A 325 4.62 45.89 -4.47
CA MET A 325 5.96 46.37 -4.82
C MET A 325 6.98 45.23 -4.90
N LYS A 326 6.80 44.15 -4.11
CA LYS A 326 7.64 42.95 -4.19
C LYS A 326 7.46 42.18 -5.49
N ASN A 327 6.24 42.09 -5.98
CA ASN A 327 5.94 41.35 -7.20
C ASN A 327 6.41 42.08 -8.47
N GLU A 328 6.48 43.41 -8.43
CA GLU A 328 6.94 44.26 -9.55
C GLU A 328 8.47 44.50 -9.56
N ALA A 329 9.16 44.13 -8.47
CA ALA A 329 10.59 44.32 -8.29
C ALA A 329 11.45 43.31 -9.08
N SER A 330 12.56 43.79 -9.66
CA SER A 330 13.59 42.94 -10.27
C SER A 330 14.24 42.00 -9.24
N GLU A 331 14.84 40.89 -9.69
CA GLU A 331 15.33 39.80 -8.82
C GLU A 331 16.28 40.26 -7.67
N LYS A 332 17.19 41.21 -7.94
CA LYS A 332 18.06 41.81 -6.91
C LYS A 332 17.29 42.68 -5.91
N LEU A 333 16.32 43.45 -6.39
CA LEU A 333 15.46 44.30 -5.56
C LEU A 333 14.51 43.43 -4.71
N HIS A 334 14.09 42.28 -5.24
CA HIS A 334 13.20 41.32 -4.60
C HIS A 334 13.78 40.77 -3.28
N LYS A 335 15.10 40.50 -3.26
CA LYS A 335 15.80 40.06 -2.05
C LYS A 335 15.81 41.17 -1.00
N ASN A 336 16.26 42.37 -1.33
CA ASN A 336 16.35 43.50 -0.39
C ASN A 336 14.98 43.94 0.14
N LEU A 337 13.96 43.96 -0.73
CA LEU A 337 12.59 44.28 -0.34
C LEU A 337 12.00 43.21 0.59
N SER A 338 12.32 41.93 0.36
CA SER A 338 11.89 40.84 1.27
C SER A 338 12.44 40.97 2.69
N ILE A 339 13.66 41.52 2.85
CA ILE A 339 14.25 41.80 4.16
C ILE A 339 13.50 42.93 4.86
N GLY A 340 13.25 44.03 4.14
CA GLY A 340 12.51 45.18 4.67
C GLY A 340 11.07 44.83 5.08
N ILE A 341 10.36 44.04 4.27
CA ILE A 341 9.01 43.58 4.56
C ILE A 341 8.98 42.65 5.79
N GLY A 342 10.00 41.78 5.93
CA GLY A 342 10.16 40.94 7.12
C GLY A 342 10.35 41.76 8.40
N ALA A 343 11.22 42.77 8.37
CA ALA A 343 11.44 43.68 9.49
C ALA A 343 10.18 44.48 9.86
N TRP A 344 9.42 44.94 8.85
CA TRP A 344 8.15 45.65 9.06
C TRP A 344 7.07 44.75 9.69
N ARG A 345 6.96 43.48 9.30
CA ARG A 345 6.01 42.54 9.93
C ARG A 345 6.34 42.28 11.40
N GLU A 346 7.62 42.16 11.74
CA GLU A 346 8.05 41.99 13.13
C GLU A 346 7.79 43.25 13.96
N TYR A 347 8.04 44.44 13.39
CA TYR A 347 7.69 45.72 14.00
C TYR A 347 6.17 45.87 14.24
N ARG A 348 5.35 45.51 13.23
CA ARG A 348 3.88 45.46 13.33
C ARG A 348 3.44 44.58 14.50
N LYS A 349 3.99 43.36 14.60
CA LYS A 349 3.63 42.38 15.64
C LYS A 349 3.94 42.92 17.05
N ARG A 350 5.08 43.60 17.22
CA ARG A 350 5.43 44.27 18.48
C ARG A 350 4.50 45.44 18.80
N ARG A 351 4.19 46.32 17.85
CA ARG A 351 3.27 47.45 18.09
C ARG A 351 1.83 46.98 18.36
N GLN A 352 1.34 45.93 17.69
CA GLN A 352 0.03 45.35 18.00
C GLN A 352 -0.03 44.72 19.39
N ASN A 353 1.03 44.01 19.81
CA ASN A 353 1.11 43.47 21.17
C ASN A 353 1.17 44.57 22.23
N ASN A 354 1.94 45.64 22.00
CA ASN A 354 1.98 46.78 22.91
C ASN A 354 0.62 47.50 22.99
N ALA A 355 -0.06 47.69 21.85
CA ALA A 355 -1.41 48.27 21.82
C ALA A 355 -2.44 47.40 22.55
N MET A 356 -2.40 46.06 22.39
CA MET A 356 -3.25 45.12 23.13
C MET A 356 -2.93 45.07 24.63
N THR A 357 -1.67 45.29 25.00
CA THR A 357 -1.26 45.32 26.41
C THR A 357 -1.72 46.63 27.06
N MET A 358 -1.58 47.76 26.38
CA MET A 358 -2.12 49.04 26.84
C MET A 358 -3.64 49.02 26.93
N SER A 359 -4.32 48.37 25.98
CA SER A 359 -5.79 48.29 26.01
C SER A 359 -6.32 47.46 27.19
N ARG A 360 -5.64 46.38 27.58
CA ARG A 360 -5.95 45.62 28.80
C ARG A 360 -5.74 46.45 30.07
N LEU A 361 -4.65 47.21 30.14
CA LEU A 361 -4.34 48.09 31.28
C LEU A 361 -5.35 49.26 31.44
N ILE A 362 -5.99 49.67 30.36
CA ILE A 362 -7.03 50.72 30.36
C ILE A 362 -8.42 50.11 30.67
N SER A 363 -8.67 48.85 30.30
CA SER A 363 -9.93 48.14 30.57
C SER A 363 -10.03 47.56 31.99
N ASP A 364 -8.91 47.41 32.71
CA ASP A 364 -8.86 46.98 34.13
C ASP A 364 -8.95 48.17 35.12
N LYS A 365 -9.19 49.40 34.62
CA LYS A 365 -9.58 50.58 35.40
C LYS A 365 -11.03 50.93 35.08
#